data_AF-A0A1F8QWY9-F1
#
_entry.id   AF-A0A1F8QWY9-F1
#
_cell.length_a   1.000
_cell.length_b   1.000
_cell.length_c   1.000
_cell.angle_alpha   90.00
_cell.angle_beta   90.00
_cell.angle_gamma   90.00
#
_symmetry.space_group_name_H-M   'P 1'
#
loop_
_entity.id
_entity.type
_entity.pdbx_description
1 polymer ?
#
loop_
_entity_poly.entity_id
_entity_poly.type
_entity_poly.pdbx_seq_one_letter_code
_entity_poly.pdbx_strand_id
1 'polypeptide(L)'
;MIFPRLDIQTLLELAGRGSVLPPGITRFTVSPRALHLNYPLHELSSGKPLEYKEAYLKQWVEERVTKKGVRLYAEATFLFDE
;
A
#
# COMPACT_ATOMS: atom_id res chain seq x y z
N MET A 1 27.23 -3.09 8.16
CA MET A 1 27.24 -3.56 6.75
C MET A 1 26.53 -2.52 5.91
N ILE A 2 27.06 -2.16 4.74
CA ILE A 2 26.45 -1.17 3.83
C ILE A 2 26.11 -1.89 2.54
N PHE A 3 24.87 -1.76 2.06
CA PHE A 3 24.41 -2.32 0.79
C PHE A 3 24.36 -1.23 -0.28
N PRO A 4 24.61 -1.57 -1.56
CA PRO A 4 24.44 -0.63 -2.66
C PRO A 4 22.96 -0.26 -2.82
N ARG A 5 22.72 0.94 -3.34
CA ARG A 5 21.36 1.35 -3.72
C ARG A 5 20.93 0.54 -4.95
N LEU A 6 19.81 -0.16 -4.83
CA LEU A 6 19.17 -0.86 -5.94
C LEU A 6 18.23 0.10 -6.65
N ASP A 7 18.37 0.21 -7.97
CA ASP A 7 17.43 0.96 -8.81
C ASP A 7 16.16 0.14 -9.09
N ILE A 8 15.11 0.81 -9.54
CA ILE A 8 13.81 0.18 -9.76
C ILE A 8 13.82 -0.84 -10.91
N GLN A 9 14.64 -0.64 -11.95
CA GLN A 9 14.71 -1.56 -13.09
C GLN A 9 15.33 -2.88 -12.66
N THR A 10 16.44 -2.83 -11.91
CA THR A 10 17.07 -4.00 -11.30
C THR A 10 16.08 -4.76 -10.42
N LEU A 11 15.29 -4.07 -9.60
CA LEU A 11 14.29 -4.71 -8.74
C LEU A 11 13.17 -5.39 -9.56
N LEU A 12 12.69 -4.75 -10.62
CA LEU A 12 11.67 -5.31 -11.51
C LEU A 12 12.19 -6.54 -12.26
N GLU A 13 13.43 -6.50 -12.75
CA GLU A 13 14.06 -7.65 -13.40
C GLU A 13 14.23 -8.84 -12.45
N LEU A 14 14.71 -8.59 -11.22
CA LEU A 14 14.86 -9.62 -10.20
C LEU A 14 13.50 -10.24 -9.83
N ALA A 15 12.49 -9.41 -9.58
CA ALA A 15 11.14 -9.87 -9.26
C ALA A 15 10.51 -10.66 -10.43
N GLY A 16 10.69 -10.19 -11.67
CA GLY A 16 10.21 -10.87 -12.87
C GLY A 16 10.84 -12.25 -13.10
N ARG A 17 12.04 -12.49 -12.55
CA ARG A 17 12.71 -13.80 -12.55
C ARG A 17 12.35 -14.67 -11.35
N GLY A 18 11.51 -14.19 -10.43
CA GLY A 18 11.17 -14.89 -9.19
C GLY A 18 12.27 -14.85 -8.11
N SER A 19 13.28 -13.99 -8.27
CA SER A 19 14.36 -13.84 -7.29
C SER A 19 13.88 -13.02 -6.08
N VAL A 20 14.33 -13.42 -4.89
CA VAL A 20 14.08 -12.70 -3.63
C VAL A 20 15.38 -12.11 -3.08
N LEU A 21 15.26 -10.95 -2.45
CA LEU A 21 16.38 -10.26 -1.80
C LEU A 21 16.35 -10.50 -0.29
N PRO A 22 17.52 -10.45 0.39
CA PRO A 22 17.56 -10.38 1.85
C PRO A 22 16.67 -9.26 2.39
N PRO A 23 15.93 -9.48 3.48
CA PRO A 23 15.08 -8.45 4.07
C PRO A 23 15.93 -7.27 4.58
N GLY A 24 15.39 -6.07 4.50
CA GLY A 24 16.02 -4.86 5.06
C GLY A 24 17.09 -4.19 4.19
N ILE A 25 17.37 -4.69 2.97
CA ILE A 25 18.38 -4.07 2.08
C ILE A 25 17.81 -3.01 1.12
N THR A 26 16.49 -3.00 0.93
CA THR A 26 15.79 -2.01 0.09
C THR A 26 15.12 -0.93 0.96
N ARG A 27 15.21 0.34 0.55
CA ARG A 27 14.55 1.46 1.23
C ARG A 27 13.81 2.35 0.23
N PHE A 28 12.48 2.32 0.28
CA PHE A 28 11.61 3.17 -0.54
C PHE A 28 11.12 4.37 0.27
N THR A 29 11.35 5.57 -0.25
CA THR A 29 10.71 6.79 0.24
C THR A 29 9.44 7.02 -0.59
N VAL A 30 8.27 6.84 0.00
CA VAL A 30 6.97 6.97 -0.68
C VAL A 30 6.17 8.10 -0.06
N SER A 31 5.67 9.02 -0.88
CA SER A 31 4.77 10.10 -0.50
C SER A 31 3.84 10.43 -1.67
N PRO A 32 2.53 10.65 -1.44
CA PRO A 32 1.80 10.43 -0.19
C PRO A 32 1.58 8.94 0.10
N ARG A 33 1.30 8.58 1.37
CA ARG A 33 0.92 7.22 1.79
C ARG A 33 -0.50 7.23 2.33
N ALA A 34 -1.32 6.28 1.89
CA ALA A 34 -2.61 6.02 2.51
C ALA A 34 -2.40 5.18 3.78
N LEU A 35 -2.69 5.74 4.95
CA LEU A 35 -2.53 5.10 6.25
C LEU A 35 -3.93 4.85 6.86
N HIS A 36 -4.04 3.91 7.80
CA HIS A 36 -5.29 3.56 8.51
C HIS A 36 -6.47 3.26 7.58
N LEU A 37 -6.17 2.63 6.43
CA LEU A 37 -7.18 2.20 5.49
C LEU A 37 -8.15 1.23 6.14
N ASN A 38 -7.72 0.31 7.02
CA ASN A 38 -8.60 -0.62 7.73
C ASN A 38 -9.66 -1.25 6.80
N TYR A 39 -9.20 -1.74 5.64
CA TYR A 39 -10.07 -2.38 4.67
C TYR A 39 -10.56 -3.74 5.22
N PRO A 40 -11.83 -4.13 5.04
CA PRO A 40 -12.36 -5.33 5.68
C PRO A 40 -11.69 -6.62 5.19
N LEU A 41 -11.07 -7.37 6.11
CA LEU A 41 -10.36 -8.60 5.78
C LEU A 41 -11.28 -9.67 5.16
N HIS A 42 -12.53 -9.75 5.62
CA HIS A 42 -13.50 -10.70 5.08
C HIS A 42 -13.85 -10.43 3.61
N GLU A 43 -13.83 -9.16 3.17
CA GLU A 43 -14.01 -8.81 1.76
C GLU A 43 -12.76 -9.14 0.95
N LEU A 44 -11.57 -8.91 1.51
CA LEU A 44 -10.29 -9.24 0.86
C LEU A 44 -10.17 -10.75 0.59
N SER A 45 -10.46 -11.58 1.61
CA SER A 45 -10.40 -13.04 1.53
C SER A 45 -11.58 -13.68 0.81
N SER A 46 -12.59 -12.89 0.40
CA SER A 46 -13.80 -13.45 -0.21
C SER A 46 -13.50 -14.14 -1.54
N GLY A 47 -14.20 -15.25 -1.82
CA GLY A 47 -14.18 -15.92 -3.13
C GLY A 47 -15.05 -15.25 -4.19
N LYS A 48 -15.47 -14.00 -3.95
CA LYS A 48 -16.33 -13.25 -4.88
C LYS A 48 -15.56 -12.88 -6.15
N PRO A 49 -16.24 -12.76 -7.31
CA PRO A 49 -15.62 -12.37 -8.56
C PRO A 49 -14.88 -11.03 -8.47
N LEU A 50 -13.92 -10.83 -9.37
CA LEU A 50 -13.11 -9.61 -9.41
C LEU A 50 -13.99 -8.36 -9.58
N GLU A 51 -14.99 -8.44 -10.46
CA GLU A 51 -15.90 -7.34 -10.78
C GLU A 51 -16.67 -6.87 -9.54
N TYR A 52 -17.06 -7.80 -8.66
CA TYR A 52 -17.67 -7.46 -7.38
C TYR A 52 -16.67 -6.72 -6.49
N LYS A 53 -15.43 -7.23 -6.38
CA LYS A 53 -14.39 -6.63 -5.53
C LYS A 53 -14.02 -5.22 -6.00
N GLU A 54 -13.96 -5.00 -7.31
CA GLU A 54 -13.71 -3.69 -7.90
C GLU A 54 -14.84 -2.71 -7.57
N ALA A 55 -16.10 -3.11 -7.76
CA ALA A 55 -17.26 -2.29 -7.45
C ALA A 55 -17.33 -1.95 -5.96
N TYR A 56 -17.11 -2.95 -5.08
CA TYR A 56 -17.08 -2.76 -3.64
C TYR A 56 -15.96 -1.82 -3.20
N LEU A 57 -14.74 -2.01 -3.71
CA LEU A 57 -13.60 -1.16 -3.39
C LEU A 57 -13.88 0.30 -3.78
N LYS A 58 -14.45 0.53 -4.97
CA LYS A 58 -14.80 1.87 -5.43
C LYS A 58 -15.81 2.53 -4.48
N GLN A 59 -16.90 1.85 -4.16
CA GLN A 59 -17.90 2.34 -3.22
C GLN A 59 -17.28 2.63 -1.84
N TRP A 60 -16.46 1.70 -1.33
CA TRP A 60 -15.82 1.83 -0.03
C TRP A 60 -14.90 3.06 0.06
N VAL A 61 -14.14 3.36 -1.00
CA VAL A 61 -13.32 4.57 -1.08
C VAL A 61 -14.20 5.83 -1.12
N GLU A 62 -15.22 5.85 -1.98
CA GLU A 62 -16.15 6.98 -2.12
C GLU A 62 -16.85 7.32 -0.79
N GLU A 63 -17.28 6.31 -0.04
CA GLU A 63 -17.90 6.49 1.28
C GLU A 63 -16.95 7.13 2.28
N ARG A 64 -15.66 6.75 2.30
CA ARG A 64 -14.68 7.35 3.21
C ARG A 64 -14.36 8.80 2.86
N VAL A 65 -14.29 9.12 1.57
CA VAL A 65 -14.09 10.51 1.13
C VAL A 65 -15.30 11.35 1.50
N THR A 66 -16.51 10.86 1.21
CA THR A 66 -17.78 11.56 1.49
C THR A 66 -17.98 11.82 2.99
N LYS A 67 -17.61 10.86 3.85
CA LYS A 67 -17.70 10.98 5.30
C LYS A 67 -16.57 11.82 5.94
N LYS A 68 -15.76 12.54 5.14
CA LYS A 68 -14.56 13.30 5.58
C LYS A 68 -13.56 12.44 6.38
N GLY A 69 -13.49 11.15 6.07
CA GLY A 69 -12.58 10.19 6.71
C GLY A 69 -11.15 10.24 6.18
N VAL A 70 -10.86 11.11 5.20
CA VAL A 70 -9.53 11.26 4.59
C VAL A 70 -8.94 12.60 5.01
N ARG A 71 -7.72 12.58 5.57
CA ARG A 71 -6.95 13.76 5.94
C ARG A 71 -5.59 13.72 5.25
N LEU A 72 -5.19 14.84 4.67
CA LEU A 72 -3.88 15.01 4.07
C LEU A 72 -2.98 15.79 5.02
N TYR A 73 -1.83 15.21 5.34
CA TYR A 73 -0.78 15.85 6.12
C TYR A 73 0.43 16.06 5.21
N ALA A 74 0.71 17.32 4.86
CA ALA A 74 1.78 17.68 3.93
C ALA A 74 3.17 17.69 4.58
N GLU A 75 3.22 17.80 5.91
CA GLU A 75 4.46 17.86 6.69
C GLU A 75 4.70 16.57 7.48
N ALA A 76 5.93 16.40 7.96
CA ALA A 76 6.29 15.28 8.83
C ALA A 76 5.42 15.30 10.09
N THR A 77 4.46 14.38 10.15
CA THR A 77 3.42 14.34 11.18
C THR A 77 3.58 13.08 12.03
N PHE A 78 3.55 13.24 13.36
CA PHE A 78 3.42 12.12 14.27
C PHE A 78 1.97 11.68 14.33
N LEU A 79 1.73 10.42 13.99
CA LEU A 79 0.43 9.78 14.12
C LEU A 79 0.52 8.77 15.26
N PHE A 80 -0.29 8.94 16.29
CA PHE A 80 -0.44 7.99 17.38
C PHE A 80 -1.71 7.19 17.10
N ASP A 81 -1.55 5.93 16.71
CA ASP A 81 -2.64 4.95 16.68
C ASP A 81 -2.45 4.00 17.85
N GLU A 82 -3.55 3.70 18.56
CA GLU A 82 -3.60 2.69 19.63
C GLU A 82 -3.44 1.26 19.10
#